data_AF-A0A3M1H6K3-F1
#
_entry.id   AF-A0A3M1H6K3-F1
#
_cell.length_a   1.000
_cell.length_b   1.000
_cell.length_c   1.000
_cell.angle_alpha   90.00
_cell.angle_beta   90.00
_cell.angle_gamma   90.00
#
_symmetry.space_group_name_H-M   'P 1'
#
loop_
_entity.id
_entity.type
_entity.pdbx_description
1 polymer ?
#
loop_
_entity_poly.entity_id
_entity_poly.type
_entity_poly.pdbx_seq_one_letter_code
_entity_poly.pdbx_strand_id
1 'polypeptide(L)'
;KLHNVYRERDKSLPPSRCIQCGALFSEGRWTWDQPPAEVGETVCPACRRTADNFPAGYVELSGPFFMEHRQEIMNLITNTEQKEKAERPLERIMSIINEADHTLITTTGIHVARRLGEAMAKAYKGELNIQYADGEKLVRVYWQR
;
A
#
# COMPACT_ATOMS: atom_id res chain seq x y z
N LYS A 1 9.52 -20.57 11.86
CA LYS A 1 8.71 -20.11 10.70
C LYS A 1 7.75 -19.04 11.20
N LEU A 2 8.03 -17.75 10.99
CA LEU A 2 7.12 -16.69 11.40
C LEU A 2 5.84 -16.79 10.55
N HIS A 3 4.75 -17.23 11.18
CA HIS A 3 3.42 -17.06 10.60
C HIS A 3 3.15 -15.57 10.53
N ASN A 4 2.99 -15.04 9.31
CA ASN A 4 2.71 -13.64 9.02
C ASN A 4 1.63 -13.07 9.97
N VAL A 5 2.04 -12.18 10.88
CA VAL A 5 1.19 -11.59 11.95
C VAL A 5 0.17 -10.60 11.36
N TYR A 6 0.40 -10.13 10.13
CA TYR A 6 -0.45 -9.16 9.44
C TYR A 6 -1.40 -9.82 8.43
N ARG A 7 -1.89 -11.03 8.72
CA ARG A 7 -2.85 -11.73 7.84
C ARG A 7 -4.06 -10.86 7.53
N GLU A 8 -4.26 -10.61 6.23
CA GLU A 8 -5.40 -9.86 5.67
C GLU A 8 -6.70 -10.65 5.72
N ARG A 9 -6.60 -11.98 5.76
CA ARG A 9 -7.73 -12.91 5.83
C ARG A 9 -7.57 -13.77 7.06
N ASP A 10 -8.37 -13.47 8.08
CA ASP A 10 -8.54 -14.33 9.23
C ASP A 10 -10.02 -14.64 9.39
N LYS A 11 -10.45 -15.78 8.83
CA LYS A 11 -11.86 -16.20 8.89
C LYS A 11 -12.34 -16.48 10.32
N SER A 12 -11.45 -16.53 11.30
CA SER A 12 -11.81 -16.72 12.71
C SER A 12 -12.22 -15.44 13.41
N LEU A 13 -11.89 -14.27 12.84
CA LEU A 13 -12.30 -13.00 13.45
C LEU A 13 -13.81 -12.78 13.25
N PRO A 14 -14.55 -12.45 14.32
CA PRO A 14 -15.92 -11.98 14.17
C PRO A 14 -15.94 -10.67 13.38
N PRO A 15 -17.09 -10.28 12.79
CA PRO A 15 -17.25 -8.98 12.17
C PRO A 15 -16.75 -7.87 13.11
N SER A 16 -15.83 -7.04 12.62
CA SER A 16 -15.11 -6.08 13.47
C SER A 16 -14.76 -4.81 12.70
N ARG A 17 -14.86 -3.65 13.34
CA ARG A 17 -14.44 -2.36 12.77
C ARG A 17 -13.04 -2.00 13.24
N CYS A 18 -12.24 -1.43 12.35
CA CYS A 18 -10.94 -0.87 12.69
C CYS A 18 -11.11 0.44 13.49
N ILE A 19 -10.61 0.49 14.72
CA ILE A 19 -10.71 1.69 15.56
C ILE A 19 -9.87 2.88 15.06
N GLN A 20 -8.90 2.64 14.18
CA GLN A 20 -8.01 3.70 13.67
C GLN A 20 -8.49 4.32 12.35
N CYS A 21 -9.11 3.53 11.47
CA CYS A 21 -9.49 4.00 10.14
C CYS A 21 -10.94 3.71 9.75
N GLY A 22 -11.70 2.98 10.58
CA GLY A 22 -13.09 2.67 10.33
C GLY A 22 -13.35 1.53 9.34
N ALA A 23 -12.32 0.95 8.70
CA ALA A 23 -12.50 -0.20 7.80
C ALA A 23 -13.22 -1.35 8.51
N LEU A 24 -14.18 -1.98 7.84
CA LEU A 24 -14.98 -3.07 8.38
C LEU A 24 -14.40 -4.41 7.93
N PHE A 25 -14.18 -5.32 8.86
CA PHE A 25 -13.96 -6.73 8.57
C PHE A 25 -15.29 -7.47 8.59
N SER A 26 -15.64 -8.09 7.47
CA SER A 26 -16.81 -8.96 7.34
C SER A 26 -16.54 -10.04 6.31
N GLU A 27 -17.07 -11.25 6.53
CA GLU A 27 -16.96 -12.40 5.61
C GLU A 27 -15.52 -12.69 5.12
N GLY A 28 -14.52 -12.47 5.99
CA GLY A 28 -13.13 -12.74 5.65
C GLY A 28 -12.43 -11.63 4.84
N ARG A 29 -13.04 -10.45 4.70
CA ARG A 29 -12.54 -9.33 3.89
C ARG A 29 -12.64 -8.01 4.65
N TRP A 30 -11.78 -7.07 4.29
CA TRP A 30 -11.85 -5.68 4.76
C TRP A 30 -12.51 -4.81 3.69
N THR A 31 -13.53 -4.04 4.06
CA THR A 31 -14.25 -3.08 3.19
C THR A 31 -14.39 -1.72 3.87
N TRP A 32 -14.90 -0.72 3.15
CA TRP A 32 -15.30 0.58 3.71
C TRP A 32 -16.79 0.65 4.03
N ASP A 33 -17.48 -0.49 4.05
CA ASP A 33 -18.92 -0.54 4.29
C ASP A 33 -19.26 -0.16 5.73
N GLN A 34 -20.51 0.26 5.92
CA GLN A 34 -21.03 0.46 7.26
C GLN A 34 -21.35 -0.89 7.91
N PRO A 35 -21.06 -1.03 9.22
CA PRO A 35 -21.39 -2.26 9.92
C PRO A 35 -22.92 -2.43 10.01
N PRO A 36 -23.45 -3.65 9.78
CA PRO A 36 -24.90 -3.90 9.79
C PRO A 36 -25.52 -3.84 11.20
N ALA A 37 -24.69 -3.92 12.24
CA ALA A 37 -25.05 -3.79 13.65
C ALA A 37 -23.81 -3.33 14.43
N GLU A 38 -23.89 -3.23 15.75
CA GLU A 38 -22.70 -3.06 16.58
C GLU A 38 -21.77 -4.27 16.41
N VAL A 39 -20.58 -4.03 15.87
CA VAL A 39 -19.56 -5.04 15.59
C VAL A 39 -18.40 -4.88 16.57
N GLY A 40 -17.58 -5.93 16.70
CA GLY A 40 -16.38 -5.87 17.53
C GLY A 40 -15.41 -4.78 17.08
N GLU A 41 -14.44 -4.46 17.93
CA GLU A 41 -13.40 -3.48 17.64
C GLU A 41 -12.03 -4.14 17.53
N THR A 42 -11.25 -3.73 16.55
CA THR A 42 -9.88 -4.24 16.34
C THR A 42 -9.03 -3.22 15.59
N VAL A 43 -7.77 -3.55 15.28
CA VAL A 43 -6.91 -2.74 14.40
C VAL A 43 -6.62 -3.54 13.14
N CYS A 44 -6.91 -2.95 11.97
CA CYS A 44 -6.73 -3.64 10.70
C CYS A 44 -5.23 -3.86 10.39
N PRO A 45 -4.89 -4.85 9.54
CA PRO A 45 -3.50 -5.15 9.20
C PRO A 45 -2.70 -3.95 8.66
N ALA A 46 -3.32 -3.09 7.83
CA ALA A 46 -2.65 -1.91 7.29
C ALA A 46 -2.31 -0.89 8.39
N CYS A 47 -3.28 -0.61 9.26
CA CYS A 47 -3.08 0.24 10.43
C CYS A 47 -1.99 -0.28 11.38
N ARG A 48 -1.95 -1.60 11.63
CA ARG A 48 -0.86 -2.23 12.41
C ARG A 48 0.50 -2.05 11.75
N ARG A 49 0.62 -2.37 10.45
CA ARG A 49 1.87 -2.17 9.68
C ARG A 49 2.36 -0.72 9.75
N THR A 50 1.45 0.25 9.66
CA THR A 50 1.78 1.67 9.81
C THR A 50 2.30 2.01 11.20
N ALA A 51 1.63 1.53 12.26
CA ALA A 51 2.07 1.76 13.63
C ALA A 51 3.44 1.12 13.92
N ASP A 52 3.69 -0.07 13.37
CA ASP A 52 4.92 -0.84 13.57
C ASP A 52 6.05 -0.43 12.59
N ASN A 53 5.80 0.53 11.70
CA ASN A 53 6.68 0.91 10.59
C ASN A 53 7.22 -0.31 9.83
N PHE A 54 6.33 -1.23 9.45
CA PHE A 54 6.65 -2.51 8.82
C PHE A 54 6.01 -2.62 7.41
N PRO A 55 6.63 -1.99 6.39
CA PRO A 55 6.11 -1.98 5.02
C PRO A 55 5.91 -3.37 4.41
N ALA A 56 4.95 -3.49 3.51
CA ALA A 56 4.83 -4.60 2.58
C ALA A 56 5.44 -4.27 1.21
N GLY A 57 5.65 -3.00 0.91
CA GLY A 57 6.21 -2.57 -0.37
C GLY A 57 7.09 -1.34 -0.22
N TYR A 58 8.09 -1.28 -1.08
CA TYR A 58 8.93 -0.11 -1.32
C TYR A 58 8.81 0.26 -2.80
N VAL A 59 8.60 1.55 -3.09
CA VAL A 59 8.60 2.10 -4.44
C VAL A 59 9.59 3.24 -4.47
N GLU A 60 10.63 3.11 -5.28
CA GLU A 60 11.66 4.12 -5.47
C GLU A 60 11.47 4.76 -6.86
N LEU A 61 11.34 6.08 -6.88
CA LEU A 61 11.22 6.89 -8.09
C LEU A 61 12.46 7.77 -8.21
N SER A 62 13.19 7.67 -9.31
CA SER A 62 14.46 8.38 -9.49
C SER A 62 14.69 8.81 -10.93
N GLY A 63 15.74 9.62 -11.14
CA GLY A 63 16.21 10.06 -12.45
C GLY A 63 15.84 11.51 -12.79
N PRO A 64 16.49 12.10 -13.82
CA PRO A 64 16.31 13.51 -14.15
C PRO A 64 14.88 13.88 -14.53
N PHE A 65 14.19 13.02 -15.29
CA PHE A 65 12.80 13.27 -15.68
C PHE A 65 11.88 13.23 -14.45
N PHE A 66 12.11 12.30 -13.51
CA PHE A 66 11.37 12.31 -12.25
C PHE A 66 11.53 13.64 -11.50
N MET A 67 12.77 14.13 -11.39
CA MET A 67 13.06 15.36 -10.65
C MET A 67 12.43 16.59 -11.31
N GLU A 68 12.46 16.67 -12.64
CA GLU A 68 11.84 17.76 -13.41
C GLU A 68 10.30 17.74 -13.30
N HIS A 69 9.68 16.56 -13.31
CA HIS A 69 8.22 16.38 -13.31
C HIS A 69 7.64 15.92 -11.97
N ARG A 70 8.37 16.14 -10.88
CA ARG A 70 8.10 15.58 -9.56
C ARG A 70 6.66 15.77 -9.09
N GLN A 71 6.13 16.99 -9.20
CA GLN A 71 4.79 17.30 -8.71
C GLN A 71 3.70 16.53 -9.47
N GLU A 72 3.81 16.43 -10.79
CA GLU A 72 2.84 15.71 -11.63
C GLU A 72 2.87 14.21 -11.35
N ILE A 73 4.06 13.66 -11.20
CA ILE A 73 4.28 12.26 -10.85
C ILE A 73 3.69 11.95 -9.47
N MET A 74 3.95 12.79 -8.47
CA MET A 74 3.38 12.60 -7.13
C MET A 74 1.85 12.72 -7.11
N ASN A 75 1.27 13.54 -7.99
CA ASN A 75 -0.18 13.60 -8.18
C ASN A 75 -0.72 12.28 -8.78
N LEU A 76 -0.03 11.70 -9.78
CA LEU A 76 -0.39 10.39 -10.33
C LEU A 76 -0.32 9.28 -9.27
N ILE A 77 0.74 9.28 -8.46
CA ILE A 77 0.93 8.32 -7.36
C ILE A 77 -0.23 8.42 -6.36
N THR A 78 -0.54 9.62 -5.90
CA THR A 78 -1.61 9.85 -4.93
C THR A 78 -2.97 9.45 -5.47
N ASN A 79 -3.28 9.82 -6.73
CA ASN A 79 -4.54 9.45 -7.37
C ASN A 79 -4.67 7.93 -7.59
N THR A 80 -3.56 7.26 -7.91
CA THR A 80 -3.52 5.81 -8.06
C THR A 80 -3.77 5.12 -6.72
N GLU A 81 -3.12 5.57 -5.65
CA GLU A 81 -3.34 5.05 -4.30
C GLU A 81 -4.78 5.23 -3.85
N GLN A 82 -5.36 6.41 -4.04
CA GLN A 82 -6.73 6.68 -3.61
C GLN A 82 -7.74 5.73 -4.28
N LYS A 83 -7.55 5.45 -5.57
CA LYS A 83 -8.38 4.48 -6.31
C LYS A 83 -8.22 3.07 -5.78
N GLU A 84 -6.99 2.61 -5.58
CA GLU A 84 -6.74 1.28 -5.02
C GLU A 84 -7.30 1.15 -3.60
N LYS A 85 -7.07 2.15 -2.76
CA LYS A 85 -7.54 2.19 -1.38
C LYS A 85 -9.06 2.16 -1.30
N ALA A 86 -9.77 2.85 -2.19
CA ALA A 86 -11.23 2.87 -2.23
C ALA A 86 -11.84 1.47 -2.42
N GLU A 87 -11.16 0.60 -3.19
CA GLU A 87 -11.61 -0.78 -3.42
C GLU A 87 -10.99 -1.77 -2.41
N ARG A 88 -9.77 -1.49 -1.97
CA ARG A 88 -8.94 -2.38 -1.15
C ARG A 88 -8.44 -1.61 0.08
N PRO A 89 -9.20 -1.61 1.18
CA PRO A 89 -8.86 -0.83 2.35
C PRO A 89 -7.48 -1.09 2.94
N LEU A 90 -6.83 -2.23 2.67
CA LEU A 90 -5.51 -2.54 3.21
C LEU A 90 -4.34 -2.14 2.31
N GLU A 91 -4.62 -1.73 1.08
CA GLU A 91 -3.64 -1.35 0.08
C GLU A 91 -3.46 0.18 0.12
N ARG A 92 -2.51 0.66 0.91
CA ARG A 92 -2.30 2.10 1.17
C ARG A 92 -0.84 2.50 1.01
N ILE A 93 -0.62 3.76 0.67
CA ILE A 93 0.67 4.40 0.95
C ILE A 93 0.80 4.61 2.46
N MET A 94 1.96 4.25 3.00
CA MET A 94 2.30 4.38 4.41
C MET A 94 3.14 5.63 4.67
N SER A 95 4.16 5.88 3.84
CA SER A 95 4.96 7.10 3.89
C SER A 95 5.50 7.47 2.52
N ILE A 96 5.83 8.75 2.36
CA ILE A 96 6.54 9.30 1.20
C ILE A 96 7.71 10.09 1.76
N ILE A 97 8.92 9.67 1.40
CA ILE A 97 10.18 10.26 1.86
C ILE A 97 10.88 10.86 0.64
N ASN A 98 11.11 12.16 0.70
CA ASN A 98 11.71 12.93 -0.36
C ASN A 98 13.22 13.02 -0.10
N GLU A 99 14.02 12.38 -0.94
CA GLU A 99 15.48 12.44 -0.88
C GLU A 99 16.02 13.39 -1.97
N ALA A 100 17.34 13.62 -1.97
CA ALA A 100 17.96 14.58 -2.89
C ALA A 100 17.86 14.17 -4.37
N ASP A 101 17.93 12.87 -4.66
CA ASP A 101 18.02 12.30 -6.01
C ASP A 101 16.89 11.31 -6.35
N HIS A 102 16.07 10.95 -5.35
CA HIS A 102 14.97 10.02 -5.51
C HIS A 102 13.83 10.30 -4.52
N THR A 103 12.76 9.53 -4.64
CA THR A 103 11.65 9.51 -3.67
C THR A 103 11.32 8.08 -3.31
N LEU A 104 11.36 7.81 -2.01
CA LEU A 104 11.01 6.51 -1.46
C LEU A 104 9.58 6.54 -0.92
N ILE A 105 8.74 5.66 -1.46
CA ILE A 105 7.36 5.47 -1.01
C ILE A 105 7.28 4.09 -0.36
N THR A 106 6.71 4.02 0.83
CA THR A 106 6.44 2.74 1.49
C THR A 106 4.94 2.44 1.47
N THR A 107 4.57 1.16 1.42
CA THR A 107 3.16 0.75 1.33
C THR A 107 2.80 -0.35 2.31
N THR A 108 1.53 -0.40 2.72
CA THR A 108 1.01 -1.44 3.62
C THR A 108 0.66 -2.74 2.91
N GLY A 109 0.54 -2.73 1.57
CA GLY A 109 0.25 -3.89 0.75
C GLY A 109 1.12 -3.95 -0.51
N ILE A 110 1.31 -5.17 -1.03
CA ILE A 110 2.16 -5.42 -2.20
C ILE A 110 1.49 -4.98 -3.51
N HIS A 111 0.15 -4.97 -3.54
CA HIS A 111 -0.58 -4.70 -4.77
C HIS A 111 -0.58 -3.20 -5.08
N VAL A 112 -0.72 -2.33 -4.08
CA VAL A 112 -0.58 -0.87 -4.30
C VAL A 112 0.83 -0.53 -4.77
N ALA A 113 1.89 -1.09 -4.18
CA ALA A 113 3.26 -0.81 -4.62
C ALA A 113 3.48 -1.17 -6.10
N ARG A 114 3.05 -2.38 -6.49
CA ARG A 114 3.07 -2.81 -7.89
C ARG A 114 2.26 -1.87 -8.79
N ARG A 115 1.05 -1.53 -8.36
CA ARG A 115 0.14 -0.66 -9.13
C ARG A 115 0.72 0.72 -9.39
N LEU A 116 1.39 1.29 -8.39
CA LEU A 116 2.09 2.57 -8.52
C LEU A 116 3.18 2.48 -9.60
N GLY A 117 4.03 1.46 -9.57
CA GLY A 117 5.05 1.24 -10.60
C GLY A 117 4.48 1.04 -12.00
N GLU A 118 3.43 0.22 -12.13
CA GLU A 118 2.75 0.01 -13.42
C GLU A 118 2.11 1.30 -13.96
N ALA A 119 1.53 2.12 -13.08
CA ALA A 119 0.99 3.43 -13.47
C ALA A 119 2.08 4.36 -14.00
N MET A 120 3.26 4.37 -13.37
CA MET A 120 4.42 5.14 -13.82
C MET A 120 4.88 4.72 -15.21
N ALA A 121 5.13 3.42 -15.42
CA ALA A 121 5.56 2.90 -16.72
C ALA A 121 4.51 3.15 -17.82
N LYS A 122 3.22 3.08 -17.47
CA LYS A 122 2.13 3.34 -18.42
C LYS A 122 2.08 4.82 -18.83
N ALA A 123 2.15 5.74 -17.87
CA ALA A 123 2.00 7.18 -18.11
C ALA A 123 3.27 7.81 -18.71
N TYR A 124 4.45 7.42 -18.21
CA TYR A 124 5.70 8.14 -18.46
C TYR A 124 6.80 7.29 -19.09
N LYS A 125 6.53 6.02 -19.45
CA LYS A 125 7.55 5.08 -19.94
C LYS A 125 8.67 4.92 -18.90
N GLY A 126 9.93 4.75 -19.32
CA GLY A 126 11.05 4.53 -18.41
C GLY A 126 11.28 3.07 -18.06
N GLU A 127 12.28 2.84 -17.21
CA GLU A 127 12.67 1.50 -16.77
C GLU A 127 11.91 1.15 -15.49
N LEU A 128 11.16 0.05 -15.50
CA LEU A 128 10.43 -0.47 -14.35
C LEU A 128 10.99 -1.84 -13.95
N ASN A 129 11.45 -1.98 -12.72
CA ASN A 129 11.88 -3.24 -12.13
C ASN A 129 11.04 -3.56 -10.90
N ILE A 130 10.47 -4.77 -10.84
CA ILE A 130 9.67 -5.25 -9.72
C ILE A 130 10.29 -6.54 -9.20
N GLN A 131 10.70 -6.52 -7.94
CA GLN A 131 11.35 -7.64 -7.26
C GLN A 131 10.50 -8.10 -6.09
N TYR A 132 10.34 -9.41 -5.96
CA TYR A 132 9.67 -10.05 -4.83
C TYR A 132 10.71 -10.76 -3.98
N ALA A 133 10.64 -10.60 -2.66
CA ALA A 133 11.47 -11.39 -1.75
C ALA A 133 10.84 -12.77 -1.55
N ASP A 134 11.62 -13.84 -1.67
CA ASP A 134 11.13 -15.20 -1.46
C ASP A 134 10.69 -15.42 0.00
N GLY A 135 9.48 -15.93 0.19
CA GLY A 135 8.93 -16.27 1.51
C GLY A 135 8.38 -15.08 2.31
N GLU A 136 8.73 -13.85 1.96
CA GLU A 136 8.20 -12.64 2.58
C GLU A 136 7.20 -11.96 1.64
N LYS A 137 6.06 -11.52 2.17
CA LYS A 137 5.08 -10.71 1.41
C LYS A 137 5.60 -9.28 1.28
N LEU A 138 6.77 -9.14 0.63
CA LEU A 138 7.49 -7.90 0.42
C LEU A 138 7.78 -7.72 -1.06
N VAL A 139 7.50 -6.53 -1.58
CA VAL A 139 7.82 -6.14 -2.96
C VAL A 139 8.71 -4.89 -2.97
N ARG A 140 9.68 -4.85 -3.87
CA ARG A 140 10.46 -3.66 -4.18
C ARG A 140 10.23 -3.28 -5.62
N VAL A 141 9.87 -2.02 -5.85
CA VAL A 141 9.56 -1.46 -7.15
C VAL A 141 10.53 -0.31 -7.37
N TYR A 142 11.23 -0.35 -8.50
CA TYR A 142 12.14 0.70 -8.92
C TYR A 142 11.64 1.23 -10.25
N TRP A 143 11.48 2.53 -10.34
CA TRP A 143 11.18 3.21 -11.58
C TRP A 143 12.13 4.37 -11.79
N GLN A 144 12.78 4.40 -12.95
CA GLN A 144 13.74 5.45 -13.28
C GLN A 144 13.48 6.04 -14.66
N ARG A 145 13.55 7.37 -14.74
CA ARG A 145 13.63 8.12 -15.99
C ARG A 145 14.25 9.50 -15.79
#